data_AF-A0A1Y6GCK8-F1
#
_entry.id   AF-A0A1Y6GCK8-F1
#
_cell.length_a   1.000
_cell.length_b   1.000
_cell.length_c   1.000
_cell.angle_alpha   90.00
_cell.angle_beta   90.00
_cell.angle_gamma   90.00
#
_symmetry.space_group_name_H-M   'P 1'
#
loop_
_entity.id
_entity.type
_entity.pdbx_description
1 polymer ?
#
loop_
_entity_poly.entity_id
_entity_poly.type
_entity_poly.pdbx_seq_one_letter_code
_entity_poly.pdbx_strand_id
1 'polypeptide(L)'
;MRPLVAYILCAARAPAMSICSVLLLLHTGFDAYWPAFSDDVTFNHQIRTFAAVGFSGGYYTIGELPPPASFTHFGAHGPFYPALYGLLLWPLGASVSGPIWVHHSVMYAATLFGLLLARPTAAGALAMAVVIATFWPAIAMLTASMQEGLHFSIAILGAAAAFHKRTSIGTALYMAASLVRPTWALGLVTLIRKPRNVSSFAVLVGGVALFSVGSLMAFMFIAAPVPRGIVERAQDAIGSGGIGSQTAGLAVYYGQKALANLTFVMSPSRWQPLEGQVLVLSAVALLLALRRDADWRLRMSATVLAGMLTLVIVFYDADSYRGFRTLAHSRYSPSSVPCYVSAVKRSPHY
;
A
#
# COMPACT_ATOMS: atom_id res chain seq x y z
N MET A 1 10.50 -1.65 34.66
CA MET A 1 10.30 -2.73 33.65
C MET A 1 11.46 -2.70 32.67
N ARG A 2 12.01 -3.87 32.29
CA ARG A 2 13.03 -3.93 31.21
C ARG A 2 12.42 -3.35 29.93
N PRO A 3 13.16 -2.53 29.14
CA PRO A 3 12.63 -1.87 27.94
C PRO A 3 11.99 -2.84 26.95
N LEU A 4 12.47 -4.10 26.93
CA LEU A 4 11.91 -5.17 26.12
C LEU A 4 10.44 -5.48 26.42
N VAL A 5 10.02 -5.50 27.69
CA VAL A 5 8.61 -5.80 28.04
C VAL A 5 7.69 -4.68 27.54
N ALA A 6 8.11 -3.42 27.68
CA ALA A 6 7.37 -2.29 27.15
C ALA A 6 7.26 -2.33 25.62
N TYR A 7 8.33 -2.76 24.93
CA TYR A 7 8.31 -2.91 23.47
C TYR A 7 7.41 -4.05 23.01
N ILE A 8 7.41 -5.19 23.70
CA ILE A 8 6.51 -6.31 23.44
C ILE A 8 5.05 -5.87 23.56
N LEU A 9 4.71 -5.18 24.66
CA LEU A 9 3.35 -4.69 24.89
C LEU A 9 2.94 -3.63 23.85
N CYS A 10 3.86 -2.75 23.45
CA CYS A 10 3.62 -1.77 22.40
C CYS A 10 3.39 -2.43 21.03
N ALA A 11 4.24 -3.39 20.66
CA ALA A 11 4.15 -4.10 19.38
C ALA A 11 2.88 -4.96 19.28
N ALA A 12 2.45 -5.55 20.40
CA ALA A 12 1.22 -6.34 20.45
C ALA A 12 -0.05 -5.51 20.26
N ARG A 13 0.00 -4.18 20.45
CA ARG A 13 -1.21 -3.35 20.54
C ARG A 13 -2.01 -3.28 19.25
N ALA A 14 -1.38 -3.08 18.10
CA ALA A 14 -2.10 -3.00 16.82
C ALA A 14 -2.74 -4.34 16.43
N PRO A 15 -2.01 -5.48 16.47
CA PRO A 15 -2.63 -6.80 16.30
C PRO A 15 -3.75 -7.08 17.32
N ALA A 16 -3.53 -6.78 18.60
CA ALA A 16 -4.52 -7.01 19.64
C ALA A 16 -5.77 -6.14 19.43
N MET A 17 -5.63 -4.87 19.04
CA MET A 17 -6.76 -4.00 18.73
C MET A 17 -7.54 -4.51 17.52
N SER A 18 -6.86 -5.00 16.48
CA SER A 18 -7.50 -5.62 15.32
C SER A 18 -8.28 -6.88 15.72
N ILE A 19 -7.64 -7.81 16.44
CA ILE A 19 -8.28 -9.02 16.97
C ILE A 19 -9.48 -8.68 17.85
N CYS A 20 -9.30 -7.77 18.82
CA CYS A 20 -10.38 -7.34 19.71
C CYS A 20 -11.52 -6.68 18.94
N SER A 21 -11.23 -5.90 17.90
CA SER A 21 -12.29 -5.29 17.08
C SER A 21 -13.12 -6.35 16.35
N VAL A 22 -12.49 -7.40 15.84
CA VAL A 22 -13.17 -8.53 15.21
C VAL A 22 -13.99 -9.31 16.23
N LEU A 23 -13.41 -9.64 17.39
CA LEU A 23 -14.11 -10.36 18.46
C LEU A 23 -15.31 -9.58 19.00
N LEU A 24 -15.15 -8.28 19.27
CA LEU A 24 -16.19 -7.45 19.88
C LEU A 24 -17.29 -7.06 18.89
N LEU A 25 -16.95 -6.76 17.64
CA LEU A 25 -17.93 -6.32 16.64
C LEU A 25 -18.61 -7.50 15.94
N LEU A 26 -17.87 -8.58 15.68
CA LEU A 26 -18.35 -9.72 14.88
C LEU A 26 -18.61 -10.98 15.70
N HIS A 27 -18.28 -10.98 17.00
CA HIS A 27 -18.48 -12.13 17.91
C HIS A 27 -17.85 -13.43 17.37
N THR A 28 -16.72 -13.30 16.67
CA THR A 28 -16.02 -14.43 16.03
C THR A 28 -14.50 -14.22 16.04
N GLY A 29 -13.74 -15.31 15.91
CA GLY A 29 -12.28 -15.29 15.80
C GLY A 29 -11.77 -15.32 14.36
N PHE A 30 -10.47 -15.14 14.17
CA PHE A 30 -9.85 -15.23 12.84
C PHE A 30 -9.86 -16.64 12.25
N ASP A 31 -10.14 -17.67 13.02
CA ASP A 31 -10.32 -19.01 12.46
C ASP A 31 -11.57 -19.13 11.59
N ALA A 32 -12.56 -18.24 11.80
CA ALA A 32 -13.72 -18.09 10.94
C ALA A 32 -13.55 -16.98 9.89
N TYR A 33 -12.32 -16.48 9.70
CA TYR A 33 -12.04 -15.45 8.72
C TYR A 33 -12.36 -15.94 7.30
N TRP A 34 -13.06 -15.09 6.55
CA TRP A 34 -13.32 -15.28 5.13
C TRP A 34 -13.03 -13.96 4.41
N PRO A 35 -12.26 -13.98 3.30
CA PRO A 35 -11.98 -12.76 2.56
C PRO A 35 -13.27 -12.19 1.97
N ALA A 36 -13.46 -10.87 2.09
CA ALA A 36 -14.73 -10.22 1.75
C ALA A 36 -14.65 -9.26 0.54
N PHE A 37 -13.47 -8.77 0.21
CA PHE A 37 -13.25 -7.81 -0.87
C PHE A 37 -12.67 -8.46 -2.11
N SER A 38 -12.86 -7.84 -3.29
CA SER A 38 -12.25 -8.33 -4.53
C SER A 38 -10.74 -8.54 -4.37
N ASP A 39 -10.04 -7.55 -3.83
CA ASP A 39 -8.59 -7.60 -3.67
C ASP A 39 -8.20 -8.59 -2.57
N ASP A 40 -8.95 -8.61 -1.47
CA ASP A 40 -8.72 -9.53 -0.36
C ASP A 40 -8.90 -11.00 -0.78
N VAL A 41 -9.97 -11.31 -1.50
CA VAL A 41 -10.22 -12.63 -2.10
C VAL A 41 -9.08 -12.98 -3.07
N THR A 42 -8.72 -12.05 -3.94
CA THR A 42 -7.67 -12.24 -4.96
C THR A 42 -6.30 -12.51 -4.31
N PHE A 43 -5.94 -11.75 -3.27
CA PHE A 43 -4.70 -11.96 -2.53
C PHE A 43 -4.72 -13.26 -1.73
N ASN A 44 -5.80 -13.52 -1.00
CA ASN A 44 -5.96 -14.74 -0.21
C ASN A 44 -5.77 -15.99 -1.08
N HIS A 45 -6.45 -16.04 -2.24
CA HIS A 45 -6.33 -17.15 -3.18
C HIS A 45 -4.91 -17.28 -3.74
N GLN A 46 -4.28 -16.18 -4.18
CA GLN A 46 -2.92 -16.22 -4.71
C GLN A 46 -1.90 -16.69 -3.67
N ILE A 47 -2.00 -16.22 -2.43
CA ILE A 47 -1.14 -16.62 -1.31
C ILE A 47 -1.26 -18.13 -1.08
N ARG A 48 -2.49 -18.64 -1.01
CA ARG A 48 -2.77 -20.06 -0.77
C ARG A 48 -2.33 -20.95 -1.92
N THR A 49 -2.51 -20.50 -3.16
CA THR A 49 -1.99 -21.19 -4.34
C THR A 49 -0.48 -21.26 -4.32
N PHE A 50 0.22 -20.17 -4.00
CA PHE A 50 1.66 -20.21 -3.85
C PHE A 50 2.10 -21.14 -2.72
N ALA A 51 1.41 -21.11 -1.56
CA ALA A 51 1.68 -22.03 -0.47
C ALA A 51 1.47 -23.49 -0.85
N ALA A 52 0.53 -23.80 -1.76
CA ALA A 52 0.25 -25.17 -2.17
C ALA A 52 1.18 -25.69 -3.27
N VAL A 53 1.47 -24.87 -4.29
CA VAL A 53 2.14 -25.31 -5.53
C VAL A 53 3.22 -24.35 -6.05
N GLY A 54 3.56 -23.31 -5.28
CA GLY A 54 4.53 -22.29 -5.67
C GLY A 54 4.09 -21.51 -6.91
N PHE A 55 4.98 -21.37 -7.89
CA PHE A 55 4.70 -20.70 -9.16
C PHE A 55 3.89 -21.56 -10.15
N SER A 56 3.66 -22.84 -9.84
CA SER A 56 2.94 -23.78 -10.71
C SER A 56 1.41 -23.69 -10.58
N GLY A 57 0.89 -22.55 -10.10
CA GLY A 57 -0.54 -22.27 -9.98
C GLY A 57 -1.19 -21.84 -11.31
N GLY A 58 -2.51 -21.63 -11.29
CA GLY A 58 -3.26 -21.06 -12.41
C GLY A 58 -3.15 -19.54 -12.53
N TYR A 59 -3.69 -18.99 -13.63
CA TYR A 59 -3.65 -17.56 -13.95
C TYR A 59 -4.65 -16.72 -13.14
N TYR A 60 -4.15 -15.64 -12.55
CA TYR A 60 -4.92 -14.63 -11.82
C TYR A 60 -5.04 -13.34 -12.63
N THR A 61 -5.63 -13.41 -13.81
CA THR A 61 -5.65 -12.30 -14.78
C THR A 61 -6.98 -11.56 -14.80
N ILE A 62 -6.95 -10.27 -15.11
CA ILE A 62 -8.16 -9.49 -15.41
C ILE A 62 -8.33 -9.46 -16.93
N GLY A 63 -9.49 -9.91 -17.42
CA GLY A 63 -9.78 -9.93 -18.86
C GLY A 63 -8.90 -10.89 -19.65
N GLU A 64 -8.45 -11.99 -19.04
CA GLU A 64 -7.61 -13.03 -19.68
C GLU A 64 -6.29 -12.50 -20.26
N LEU A 65 -5.78 -11.38 -19.72
CA LEU A 65 -4.47 -10.83 -20.10
C LEU A 65 -3.37 -11.40 -19.18
N PRO A 66 -2.58 -12.39 -19.63
CA PRO A 66 -1.48 -12.93 -18.84
C PRO A 66 -0.35 -11.91 -18.66
N PRO A 67 0.45 -12.03 -17.57
CA PRO A 67 1.69 -11.28 -17.46
C PRO A 67 2.64 -11.63 -18.64
N PRO A 68 3.45 -10.66 -19.12
CA PRO A 68 4.42 -10.92 -20.19
C PRO A 68 5.43 -12.03 -19.84
N ALA A 69 5.83 -12.12 -18.58
CA ALA A 69 6.71 -13.16 -18.08
C ALA A 69 5.97 -14.50 -17.90
N SER A 70 6.34 -15.50 -18.68
CA SER A 70 5.70 -16.83 -18.69
C SER A 70 5.85 -17.65 -17.41
N PHE A 71 6.77 -17.28 -16.52
CA PHE A 71 6.99 -18.02 -15.26
C PHE A 71 6.07 -17.57 -14.12
N THR A 72 5.30 -16.50 -14.31
CA THR A 72 4.40 -15.94 -13.29
C THR A 72 2.98 -15.99 -13.81
N HIS A 73 2.06 -16.34 -12.91
CA HIS A 73 0.63 -16.41 -13.19
C HIS A 73 -0.16 -15.48 -12.26
N PHE A 74 0.55 -14.58 -11.57
CA PHE A 74 -0.01 -13.68 -10.56
C PHE A 74 -0.62 -12.43 -11.21
N GLY A 75 -1.56 -11.83 -10.48
CA GLY A 75 -2.39 -10.76 -11.01
C GLY A 75 -1.71 -9.40 -11.07
N ALA A 76 -2.56 -8.36 -11.13
CA ALA A 76 -2.16 -6.97 -11.31
C ALA A 76 -1.20 -6.41 -10.26
N HIS A 77 -1.07 -7.09 -9.11
CA HIS A 77 -0.19 -6.70 -8.02
C HIS A 77 1.14 -7.47 -8.02
N GLY A 78 1.38 -8.30 -9.03
CA GLY A 78 2.61 -9.08 -9.18
C GLY A 78 2.73 -10.23 -8.18
N PRO A 79 3.81 -11.03 -8.31
CA PRO A 79 3.95 -12.28 -7.56
C PRO A 79 4.52 -12.08 -6.15
N PHE A 80 5.23 -10.98 -5.88
CA PHE A 80 6.10 -10.91 -4.70
C PHE A 80 5.36 -10.89 -3.37
N TYR A 81 4.23 -10.17 -3.27
CA TYR A 81 3.43 -10.21 -2.05
C TYR A 81 2.82 -11.60 -1.81
N PRO A 82 2.09 -12.19 -2.78
CA PRO A 82 1.56 -13.54 -2.62
C PRO A 82 2.64 -14.60 -2.36
N ALA A 83 3.79 -14.51 -3.04
CA ALA A 83 4.89 -15.45 -2.87
C ALA A 83 5.52 -15.35 -1.48
N LEU A 84 5.77 -14.13 -0.99
CA LEU A 84 6.30 -13.92 0.36
C LEU A 84 5.35 -14.50 1.42
N TYR A 85 4.08 -14.15 1.35
CA TYR A 85 3.08 -14.62 2.33
C TYR A 85 2.81 -16.11 2.18
N GLY A 86 2.81 -16.64 0.96
CA GLY A 86 2.64 -18.06 0.68
C GLY A 86 3.81 -18.89 1.20
N LEU A 87 5.04 -18.39 1.10
CA LEU A 87 6.23 -19.03 1.67
C LEU A 87 6.15 -19.09 3.21
N LEU A 88 5.67 -18.03 3.86
CA LEU A 88 5.46 -18.00 5.31
C LEU A 88 4.29 -18.90 5.73
N LEU A 89 3.29 -19.05 4.87
CA LEU A 89 2.12 -19.88 5.10
C LEU A 89 2.36 -21.38 4.83
N TRP A 90 3.26 -21.71 3.90
CA TRP A 90 3.59 -23.08 3.48
C TRP A 90 3.71 -24.09 4.64
N PRO A 91 4.46 -23.83 5.73
CA PRO A 91 4.59 -24.79 6.82
C PRO A 91 3.30 -25.00 7.65
N LEU A 92 2.34 -24.07 7.56
CA LEU A 92 1.06 -24.12 8.27
C LEU A 92 -0.08 -24.70 7.43
N GLY A 93 0.19 -24.95 6.13
CA GLY A 93 -0.81 -25.38 5.16
C GLY A 93 -1.63 -24.22 4.56
N ALA A 94 -2.33 -24.49 3.45
CA ALA A 94 -3.07 -23.49 2.67
C ALA A 94 -4.50 -23.23 3.18
N SER A 95 -4.67 -23.01 4.49
CA SER A 95 -5.98 -22.67 5.08
C SER A 95 -6.46 -21.28 4.64
N VAL A 96 -7.77 -21.04 4.67
CA VAL A 96 -8.37 -19.74 4.28
C VAL A 96 -7.98 -18.62 5.25
N SER A 97 -7.89 -18.93 6.55
CA SER A 97 -7.48 -17.99 7.61
C SER A 97 -5.95 -17.85 7.74
N GLY A 98 -5.17 -18.72 7.09
CA GLY A 98 -3.71 -18.68 7.14
C GLY A 98 -3.11 -17.31 6.78
N PRO A 99 -3.48 -16.69 5.65
CA PRO A 99 -2.98 -15.38 5.25
C PRO A 99 -3.18 -14.28 6.30
N ILE A 100 -4.31 -14.24 7.00
CA ILE A 100 -4.57 -13.21 8.02
C ILE A 100 -3.68 -13.39 9.26
N TRP A 101 -3.38 -14.63 9.64
CA TRP A 101 -2.45 -14.93 10.73
C TRP A 101 -1.01 -14.56 10.38
N VAL A 102 -0.57 -14.86 9.16
CA VAL A 102 0.74 -14.40 8.64
C VAL A 102 0.81 -12.88 8.65
N HIS A 103 -0.25 -12.21 8.20
CA HIS A 103 -0.34 -10.76 8.16
C HIS A 103 -0.11 -10.10 9.53
N HIS A 104 -0.83 -10.59 10.56
CA HIS A 104 -0.67 -10.09 11.94
C HIS A 104 0.72 -10.38 12.51
N SER A 105 1.27 -11.55 12.20
CA SER A 105 2.62 -11.95 12.64
C SER A 105 3.70 -11.04 12.04
N VAL A 106 3.60 -10.72 10.75
CA VAL A 106 4.50 -9.79 10.04
C VAL A 106 4.40 -8.39 10.65
N MET A 107 3.20 -7.87 10.89
CA MET A 107 3.00 -6.55 11.50
C MET A 107 3.55 -6.48 12.93
N TYR A 108 3.30 -7.51 13.74
CA TYR A 108 3.84 -7.63 15.09
C TYR A 108 5.37 -7.62 15.07
N ALA A 109 5.97 -8.50 14.26
CA ALA A 109 7.42 -8.61 14.13
C ALA A 109 8.05 -7.31 13.66
N ALA A 110 7.49 -6.68 12.63
CA ALA A 110 7.98 -5.40 12.10
C ALA A 110 7.91 -4.28 13.15
N THR A 111 6.83 -4.22 13.93
CA THR A 111 6.71 -3.24 15.01
C THR A 111 7.73 -3.49 16.12
N LEU A 112 7.90 -4.74 16.54
CA LEU A 112 8.88 -5.11 17.56
C LEU A 112 10.31 -4.82 17.10
N PHE A 113 10.70 -5.28 15.91
CA PHE A 113 12.01 -5.01 15.34
C PHE A 113 12.22 -3.52 15.08
N GLY A 114 11.18 -2.81 14.63
CA GLY A 114 11.19 -1.36 14.48
C GLY A 114 11.50 -0.65 15.80
N LEU A 115 10.87 -1.05 16.91
CA LEU A 115 11.16 -0.51 18.25
C LEU A 115 12.55 -0.89 18.75
N LEU A 116 13.01 -2.12 18.52
CA LEU A 116 14.34 -2.58 18.90
C LEU A 116 15.45 -1.85 18.12
N LEU A 117 15.17 -1.53 16.85
CA LEU A 117 16.05 -0.75 15.98
C LEU A 117 16.00 0.73 16.37
N ALA A 118 14.81 1.28 16.58
CA ALA A 118 14.53 2.68 16.91
C ALA A 118 14.93 3.07 18.34
N ARG A 119 15.01 2.10 19.26
CA ARG A 119 15.31 2.28 20.69
C ARG A 119 14.69 3.57 21.26
N PRO A 120 13.38 3.82 21.06
CA PRO A 120 12.79 5.07 21.49
C PRO A 120 12.80 5.16 23.01
N THR A 121 12.82 6.39 23.53
CA THR A 121 12.50 6.65 24.94
C THR A 121 11.09 6.17 25.25
N ALA A 122 10.72 6.01 26.53
CA ALA A 122 9.37 5.61 26.90
C ALA A 122 8.29 6.56 26.31
N ALA A 123 8.56 7.87 26.33
CA ALA A 123 7.69 8.87 25.70
C ALA A 123 7.61 8.70 24.17
N GLY A 124 8.73 8.43 23.50
CA GLY A 124 8.76 8.15 22.07
C GLY A 124 7.99 6.87 21.69
N ALA A 125 8.16 5.80 22.48
CA ALA A 125 7.42 4.55 22.29
C ALA A 125 5.91 4.76 22.47
N LEU A 126 5.51 5.53 23.50
CA LEU A 126 4.11 5.88 23.72
C LEU A 126 3.55 6.73 22.57
N ALA A 127 4.30 7.71 22.09
CA ALA A 127 3.89 8.53 20.94
C ALA A 127 3.69 7.68 19.68
N MET A 128 4.61 6.75 19.38
CA MET A 128 4.46 5.79 18.29
C MET A 128 3.22 4.91 18.47
N ALA A 129 2.99 4.40 19.69
CA ALA A 129 1.81 3.60 20.01
C ALA A 129 0.51 4.38 19.77
N VAL A 130 0.46 5.64 20.20
CA VAL A 130 -0.70 6.52 19.99
C VAL A 130 -0.92 6.77 18.51
N VAL A 131 0.12 7.06 17.73
CA VAL A 131 -0.01 7.27 16.27
C VAL A 131 -0.57 6.03 15.59
N ILE A 132 -0.04 4.84 15.90
CA ILE A 132 -0.54 3.59 15.31
C ILE A 132 -1.99 3.32 15.75
N ALA A 133 -2.33 3.57 17.02
CA ALA A 133 -3.66 3.32 17.56
C ALA A 133 -4.72 4.31 17.04
N THR A 134 -4.33 5.53 16.67
CA THR A 134 -5.25 6.55 16.11
C THR A 134 -5.30 6.53 14.59
N PHE A 135 -4.37 5.84 13.94
CA PHE A 135 -4.39 5.61 12.50
C PHE A 135 -5.35 4.47 12.15
N TRP A 136 -6.65 4.72 12.32
CA TRP A 136 -7.72 3.76 12.07
C TRP A 136 -7.66 3.08 10.69
N PRO A 137 -7.18 3.71 9.57
CA PRO A 137 -7.07 2.99 8.31
C PRO A 137 -6.15 1.79 8.42
N ALA A 138 -5.07 1.87 9.19
CA ALA A 138 -4.22 0.71 9.42
C ALA A 138 -4.95 -0.37 10.21
N ILE A 139 -5.66 0.00 11.28
CA ILE A 139 -6.41 -0.97 12.09
C ILE A 139 -7.47 -1.71 11.26
N ALA A 140 -8.19 -0.97 10.41
CA ALA A 140 -9.20 -1.53 9.53
C ALA A 140 -8.59 -2.43 8.44
N MET A 141 -7.43 -2.06 7.89
CA MET A 141 -6.78 -2.87 6.85
C MET A 141 -6.05 -4.09 7.43
N LEU A 142 -5.69 -4.08 8.71
CA LEU A 142 -5.12 -5.25 9.40
C LEU A 142 -6.14 -6.39 9.54
N THR A 143 -7.46 -6.13 9.42
CA THR A 143 -8.48 -7.20 9.42
C THR A 143 -8.66 -7.87 8.06
N ALA A 144 -7.91 -7.46 7.03
CA ALA A 144 -7.93 -8.05 5.70
C ALA A 144 -6.57 -8.66 5.33
N SER A 145 -6.55 -9.66 4.44
CA SER A 145 -5.33 -10.29 3.93
C SER A 145 -4.73 -9.55 2.73
N MET A 146 -4.99 -8.24 2.63
CA MET A 146 -4.47 -7.37 1.59
C MET A 146 -3.03 -6.91 1.88
N GLN A 147 -2.36 -6.26 0.92
CA GLN A 147 -0.94 -5.88 0.99
C GLN A 147 -0.63 -4.74 1.99
N GLU A 148 -1.65 -4.04 2.49
CA GLU A 148 -1.54 -2.81 3.28
C GLU A 148 -0.75 -3.02 4.58
N GLY A 149 -0.99 -4.09 5.33
CA GLY A 149 -0.19 -4.35 6.53
C GLY A 149 1.26 -4.72 6.27
N LEU A 150 1.58 -5.32 5.11
CA LEU A 150 2.97 -5.44 4.68
C LEU A 150 3.57 -4.04 4.41
N HIS A 151 2.82 -3.15 3.77
CA HIS A 151 3.25 -1.77 3.55
C HIS A 151 3.46 -1.01 4.87
N PHE A 152 2.59 -1.17 5.86
CA PHE A 152 2.80 -0.58 7.19
C PHE A 152 4.04 -1.16 7.87
N SER A 153 4.27 -2.48 7.74
CA SER A 153 5.46 -3.16 8.26
C SER A 153 6.75 -2.61 7.65
N ILE A 154 6.79 -2.43 6.32
CA ILE A 154 7.91 -1.81 5.60
C ILE A 154 8.09 -0.36 6.05
N ALA A 155 7.01 0.40 6.20
CA ALA A 155 7.06 1.79 6.65
C ALA A 155 7.71 1.93 8.04
N ILE A 156 7.31 1.08 9.00
CA ILE A 156 7.84 1.09 10.37
C ILE A 156 9.34 0.77 10.37
N LEU A 157 9.75 -0.31 9.69
CA LEU A 157 11.15 -0.71 9.62
C LEU A 157 12.02 0.33 8.89
N GLY A 158 11.50 0.89 7.79
CA GLY A 158 12.16 1.94 7.02
C GLY A 158 12.37 3.22 7.84
N ALA A 159 11.33 3.65 8.56
CA ALA A 159 11.42 4.79 9.47
C ALA A 159 12.45 4.57 10.58
N ALA A 160 12.48 3.38 11.20
CA ALA A 160 13.46 3.03 12.22
C ALA A 160 14.89 3.02 11.66
N ALA A 161 15.10 2.48 10.45
CA ALA A 161 16.40 2.48 9.79
C ALA A 161 16.89 3.90 9.43
N ALA A 162 15.98 4.75 8.94
CA ALA A 162 16.27 6.15 8.63
C ALA A 162 16.64 6.94 9.90
N PHE A 163 15.91 6.73 11.00
CA PHE A 163 16.14 7.38 12.29
C PHE A 163 17.52 7.02 12.88
N HIS A 164 17.89 5.72 12.86
CA HIS A 164 19.21 5.26 13.35
C HIS A 164 20.35 5.33 12.35
N LYS A 165 20.12 5.95 11.19
CA LYS A 165 21.13 6.07 10.13
C LYS A 165 21.69 4.71 9.66
N ARG A 166 20.91 3.64 9.77
CA ARG A 166 21.23 2.30 9.25
C ARG A 166 20.90 2.23 7.76
N THR A 167 21.59 3.06 6.98
CA THR A 167 21.28 3.28 5.56
C THR A 167 21.33 2.01 4.73
N SER A 168 22.28 1.10 4.99
CA SER A 168 22.37 -0.17 4.26
C SER A 168 21.14 -1.06 4.46
N ILE A 169 20.66 -1.20 5.71
CA ILE A 169 19.46 -1.97 6.04
C ILE A 169 18.23 -1.33 5.39
N GLY A 170 18.08 -0.01 5.53
CA GLY A 170 16.97 0.72 4.90
C GLY A 170 17.01 0.61 3.37
N THR A 171 18.19 0.67 2.75
CA THR A 171 18.35 0.54 1.30
C THR A 171 17.94 -0.85 0.84
N ALA A 172 18.44 -1.90 1.50
CA ALA A 172 18.05 -3.28 1.19
C ALA A 172 16.54 -3.48 1.36
N LEU A 173 15.95 -2.94 2.43
CA LEU A 173 14.52 -3.00 2.69
C LEU A 173 13.71 -2.32 1.58
N TYR A 174 14.03 -1.07 1.20
CA TYR A 174 13.28 -0.35 0.17
C TYR A 174 13.47 -0.93 -1.22
N MET A 175 14.64 -1.49 -1.53
CA MET A 175 14.87 -2.23 -2.77
C MET A 175 14.04 -3.52 -2.81
N ALA A 176 13.98 -4.27 -1.71
CA ALA A 176 13.12 -5.47 -1.63
C ALA A 176 11.63 -5.09 -1.69
N ALA A 177 11.23 -4.03 -0.99
CA ALA A 177 9.87 -3.52 -1.00
C ALA A 177 9.42 -3.02 -2.38
N SER A 178 10.35 -2.52 -3.22
CA SER A 178 10.02 -2.07 -4.57
C SER A 178 9.63 -3.20 -5.50
N LEU A 179 10.03 -4.44 -5.19
CA LEU A 179 9.56 -5.64 -5.88
C LEU A 179 8.06 -5.89 -5.64
N VAL A 180 7.59 -5.64 -4.41
CA VAL A 180 6.15 -5.73 -4.07
C VAL A 180 5.38 -4.54 -4.65
N ARG A 181 5.93 -3.33 -4.50
CA ARG A 181 5.31 -2.11 -5.02
C ARG A 181 6.39 -1.14 -5.47
N PRO A 182 6.53 -0.84 -6.78
CA PRO A 182 7.61 0.00 -7.30
C PRO A 182 7.75 1.37 -6.63
N THR A 183 6.66 1.93 -6.10
CA THR A 183 6.66 3.21 -5.38
C THR A 183 7.53 3.22 -4.13
N TRP A 184 7.83 2.06 -3.53
CA TRP A 184 8.77 1.98 -2.39
C TRP A 184 10.19 2.39 -2.73
N ALA A 185 10.59 2.38 -4.00
CA ALA A 185 11.87 2.90 -4.45
C ALA A 185 12.08 4.38 -4.03
N LEU A 186 11.00 5.16 -3.94
CA LEU A 186 11.05 6.57 -3.50
C LEU A 186 11.41 6.72 -2.01
N GLY A 187 11.22 5.65 -1.21
CA GLY A 187 11.70 5.58 0.16
C GLY A 187 13.23 5.73 0.26
N LEU A 188 13.99 5.35 -0.77
CA LEU A 188 15.45 5.51 -0.81
C LEU A 188 15.89 6.96 -0.63
N VAL A 189 15.07 7.93 -1.05
CA VAL A 189 15.35 9.37 -0.88
C VAL A 189 15.49 9.73 0.60
N THR A 190 14.73 9.09 1.47
CA THR A 190 14.75 9.34 2.93
C THR A 190 16.06 8.89 3.59
N LEU A 191 16.82 8.01 2.93
CA LEU A 191 18.08 7.46 3.42
C LEU A 191 19.30 8.26 2.92
N ILE A 192 19.11 9.13 1.92
CA ILE A 192 20.16 9.98 1.37
C ILE A 192 20.76 10.85 2.47
N ARG A 193 22.08 10.75 2.65
CA ARG A 193 22.83 11.67 3.50
C ARG A 193 22.78 13.07 2.89
N LYS A 194 22.86 14.11 3.73
CA LYS A 194 22.90 15.49 3.26
C LYS A 194 23.97 15.64 2.17
N PRO A 195 23.60 16.01 0.93
CA PRO A 195 24.54 16.09 -0.18
C PRO A 195 25.57 17.20 0.08
N ARG A 196 26.81 17.00 -0.38
CA ARG A 196 27.88 18.01 -0.24
C ARG A 196 27.70 19.18 -1.20
N ASN A 197 27.15 18.92 -2.38
CA ASN A 197 26.90 19.89 -3.44
C ASN A 197 25.69 19.46 -4.30
N VAL A 198 25.22 20.34 -5.17
CA VAL A 198 24.05 20.11 -6.05
C VAL A 198 24.27 18.92 -6.97
N SER A 199 25.48 18.74 -7.51
CA SER A 199 25.80 17.60 -8.39
C SER A 199 25.65 16.26 -7.67
N SER A 200 26.14 16.15 -6.43
CA SER A 200 25.97 14.94 -5.61
C SER A 200 24.50 14.65 -5.32
N PHE A 201 23.71 15.71 -5.08
CA PHE A 201 22.27 15.55 -4.91
C PHE A 201 21.61 15.03 -6.19
N ALA A 202 21.94 15.63 -7.35
CA ALA A 202 21.41 15.24 -8.65
C ALA A 202 21.76 13.79 -9.00
N VAL A 203 22.99 13.34 -8.74
CA VAL A 203 23.40 11.94 -8.95
C VAL A 203 22.60 10.99 -8.07
N LEU A 204 22.42 11.32 -6.78
CA LEU A 204 21.67 10.46 -5.86
C LEU A 204 20.18 10.37 -6.21
N VAL A 205 19.55 11.51 -6.50
CA VAL A 205 18.15 11.56 -6.93
C VAL A 205 17.97 10.88 -8.29
N GLY A 206 18.89 11.11 -9.23
CA GLY A 206 18.91 10.45 -10.54
C GLY A 206 19.04 8.94 -10.43
N GLY A 207 19.89 8.45 -9.51
CA GLY A 207 20.02 7.02 -9.21
C GLY A 207 18.73 6.42 -8.65
N VAL A 208 18.05 7.11 -7.72
CA VAL A 208 16.75 6.66 -7.20
C VAL A 208 15.67 6.68 -8.29
N ALA A 209 15.65 7.71 -9.14
CA ALA A 209 14.71 7.80 -10.25
C ALA A 209 14.92 6.65 -11.25
N LEU A 210 16.17 6.40 -11.65
CA LEU A 210 16.52 5.29 -12.55
C LEU A 210 16.13 3.93 -11.95
N PHE A 211 16.42 3.71 -10.66
CA PHE A 211 15.99 2.50 -9.96
C PHE A 211 14.46 2.37 -9.89
N SER A 212 13.74 3.47 -9.63
CA SER A 212 12.28 3.48 -9.59
C SER A 212 11.67 3.09 -10.94
N VAL A 213 12.22 3.64 -12.04
CA VAL A 213 11.82 3.29 -13.40
C VAL A 213 12.12 1.82 -13.70
N GLY A 214 13.34 1.34 -13.38
CA GLY A 214 13.71 -0.05 -13.55
C GLY A 214 12.80 -1.01 -12.77
N SER A 215 12.49 -0.67 -11.51
CA SER A 215 11.58 -1.45 -10.67
C SER A 215 10.15 -1.47 -11.23
N LEU A 216 9.68 -0.36 -11.81
CA LEU A 216 8.37 -0.29 -12.45
C LEU A 216 8.33 -1.13 -13.72
N MET A 217 9.36 -1.07 -14.57
CA MET A 217 9.46 -1.88 -15.78
C MET A 217 9.51 -3.38 -15.44
N ALA A 218 10.31 -3.76 -14.44
CA ALA A 218 10.36 -5.13 -13.95
C ALA A 218 8.99 -5.58 -13.43
N PHE A 219 8.27 -4.72 -12.70
CA PHE A 219 6.93 -5.00 -12.21
C PHE A 219 5.91 -5.19 -13.36
N MET A 220 5.92 -4.31 -14.37
CA MET A 220 5.05 -4.45 -15.55
C MET A 220 5.32 -5.74 -16.34
N PHE A 221 6.56 -6.25 -16.30
CA PHE A 221 6.92 -7.49 -16.97
C PHE A 221 6.36 -8.74 -16.24
N ILE A 222 6.21 -8.69 -14.92
CA ILE A 222 5.84 -9.85 -14.09
C ILE A 222 4.40 -9.83 -13.55
N ALA A 223 3.72 -8.68 -13.60
CA ALA A 223 2.34 -8.53 -13.16
C ALA A 223 1.38 -8.63 -14.35
N ALA A 224 0.21 -9.23 -14.13
CA ALA A 224 -0.82 -9.24 -15.17
C ALA A 224 -1.28 -7.81 -15.50
N PRO A 225 -1.43 -7.44 -16.79
CA PRO A 225 -1.96 -6.13 -17.17
C PRO A 225 -3.37 -5.90 -16.60
N VAL A 226 -3.69 -4.64 -16.32
CA VAL A 226 -5.05 -4.22 -15.94
C VAL A 226 -5.69 -3.57 -17.16
N PRO A 227 -6.73 -4.18 -17.77
CA PRO A 227 -7.49 -3.56 -18.83
C PRO A 227 -8.02 -2.19 -18.38
N ARG A 228 -7.88 -1.18 -19.23
CA ARG A 228 -8.19 0.23 -18.95
C ARG A 228 -7.49 0.77 -17.72
N GLY A 229 -6.30 0.24 -17.42
CA GLY A 229 -5.41 0.75 -16.40
C GLY A 229 -4.93 2.18 -16.71
N ILE A 230 -4.09 2.75 -15.84
CA ILE A 230 -3.55 4.10 -16.05
C ILE A 230 -2.79 4.19 -17.38
N VAL A 231 -2.07 3.13 -17.77
CA VAL A 231 -1.30 3.08 -19.02
C VAL A 231 -2.23 3.07 -20.24
N GLU A 232 -3.24 2.20 -20.26
CA GLU A 232 -4.20 2.15 -21.36
C GLU A 232 -5.05 3.44 -21.43
N ARG A 233 -5.52 3.98 -20.30
CA ARG A 233 -6.22 5.28 -20.28
C ARG A 233 -5.35 6.43 -20.78
N ALA A 234 -4.06 6.39 -20.47
CA ALA A 234 -3.10 7.34 -21.03
C ALA A 234 -2.95 7.14 -22.54
N GLN A 235 -2.84 5.91 -23.03
CA GLN A 235 -2.79 5.58 -24.46
C GLN A 235 -4.07 6.00 -25.21
N ASP A 236 -5.24 5.79 -24.61
CA ASP A 236 -6.53 6.22 -25.14
C ASP A 236 -6.61 7.75 -25.24
N ALA A 237 -6.13 8.46 -24.20
CA ALA A 237 -6.09 9.93 -24.18
C ALA A 237 -5.08 10.55 -25.16
N ILE A 238 -4.02 9.80 -25.49
CA ILE A 238 -2.98 10.16 -26.46
C ILE A 238 -3.53 10.14 -27.90
N GLY A 239 -4.49 9.27 -28.20
CA GLY A 239 -5.02 9.04 -29.54
C GLY A 239 -3.94 8.56 -30.53
N SER A 240 -4.26 8.45 -31.82
CA SER A 240 -3.30 8.03 -32.86
C SER A 240 -2.48 9.19 -33.46
N GLY A 241 -2.50 10.38 -32.84
CA GLY A 241 -1.84 11.58 -33.36
C GLY A 241 -0.32 11.63 -33.08
N GLY A 242 0.37 12.61 -33.65
CA GLY A 242 1.81 12.82 -33.43
C GLY A 242 2.15 13.28 -32.00
N ILE A 243 3.43 13.19 -31.59
CA ILE A 243 3.90 13.44 -30.21
C ILE A 243 3.31 14.74 -29.59
N GLY A 244 3.20 15.82 -30.36
CA GLY A 244 2.59 17.08 -29.90
C GLY A 244 1.13 16.93 -29.44
N SER A 245 0.28 16.26 -30.23
CA SER A 245 -1.13 16.03 -29.84
C SER A 245 -1.25 15.04 -28.67
N GLN A 246 -0.33 14.09 -28.58
CA GLN A 246 -0.28 13.12 -27.48
C GLN A 246 0.00 13.80 -26.13
N THR A 247 1.00 14.69 -26.10
CA THR A 247 1.33 15.46 -24.88
C THR A 247 0.20 16.39 -24.45
N ALA A 248 -0.46 17.03 -25.41
CA ALA A 248 -1.63 17.87 -25.15
C ALA A 248 -2.81 17.05 -24.59
N GLY A 249 -3.09 15.88 -25.17
CA GLY A 249 -4.16 14.98 -24.71
C GLY A 249 -3.96 14.52 -23.26
N LEU A 250 -2.74 14.08 -22.92
CA LEU A 250 -2.38 13.73 -21.53
C LEU A 250 -2.51 14.92 -20.58
N ALA A 251 -2.01 16.09 -20.97
CA ALA A 251 -2.07 17.29 -20.14
C ALA A 251 -3.53 17.70 -19.87
N VAL A 252 -4.41 17.61 -20.87
CA VAL A 252 -5.84 17.88 -20.72
C VAL A 252 -6.49 16.85 -19.79
N TYR A 253 -6.28 15.55 -20.03
CA TYR A 253 -6.84 14.47 -19.21
C TYR A 253 -6.45 14.62 -17.74
N TYR A 254 -5.15 14.74 -17.46
CA TYR A 254 -4.64 14.86 -16.11
C TYR A 254 -4.97 16.23 -15.48
N GLY A 255 -5.05 17.30 -16.26
CA GLY A 255 -5.49 18.62 -15.79
C GLY A 255 -6.96 18.62 -15.37
N GLN A 256 -7.84 18.00 -16.17
CA GLN A 256 -9.25 17.83 -15.81
C GLN A 256 -9.42 16.96 -14.57
N LYS A 257 -8.66 15.86 -14.47
CA LYS A 257 -8.66 14.99 -13.30
C LYS A 257 -8.18 15.71 -12.04
N ALA A 258 -7.08 16.44 -12.14
CA ALA A 258 -6.56 17.28 -11.07
C ALA A 258 -7.60 18.30 -10.60
N LEU A 259 -8.22 19.01 -11.53
CA LEU A 259 -9.26 19.99 -11.22
C LEU A 259 -10.47 19.34 -10.55
N ALA A 260 -10.93 18.19 -11.05
CA ALA A 260 -12.06 17.45 -10.47
C ALA A 260 -11.74 17.00 -9.04
N ASN A 261 -10.57 16.43 -8.81
CA ASN A 261 -10.16 15.98 -7.48
C ASN A 261 -9.93 17.16 -6.52
N LEU A 262 -9.31 18.25 -6.97
CA LEU A 262 -9.18 19.47 -6.16
C LEU A 262 -10.56 20.04 -5.81
N THR A 263 -11.49 20.06 -6.75
CA THR A 263 -12.87 20.50 -6.51
C THR A 263 -13.55 19.60 -5.46
N PHE A 264 -13.35 18.29 -5.55
CA PHE A 264 -13.87 17.33 -4.57
C PHE A 264 -13.27 17.55 -3.18
N VAL A 265 -11.95 17.66 -3.10
CA VAL A 265 -11.20 17.90 -1.86
C VAL A 265 -11.53 19.26 -1.24
N MET A 266 -11.84 20.28 -2.03
CA MET A 266 -12.25 21.60 -1.55
C MET A 266 -13.75 21.69 -1.21
N SER A 267 -14.48 20.58 -1.24
CA SER A 267 -15.91 20.52 -0.91
C SER A 267 -16.13 19.83 0.45
N PRO A 268 -16.22 20.58 1.57
CA PRO A 268 -16.32 19.99 2.92
C PRO A 268 -17.51 19.05 3.10
N SER A 269 -18.60 19.27 2.36
CA SER A 269 -19.79 18.41 2.37
C SER A 269 -19.54 17.01 1.79
N ARG A 270 -18.40 16.80 1.12
CA ARG A 270 -17.99 15.53 0.54
C ARG A 270 -16.86 14.85 1.29
N TRP A 271 -16.32 15.49 2.34
CA TRP A 271 -15.24 14.92 3.13
C TRP A 271 -15.72 13.68 3.87
N GLN A 272 -15.01 12.58 3.70
CA GLN A 272 -15.08 11.45 4.62
C GLN A 272 -13.87 11.54 5.57
N PRO A 273 -13.86 10.76 6.66
CA PRO A 273 -12.78 10.80 7.64
C PRO A 273 -11.39 10.56 7.04
N LEU A 274 -11.30 9.76 5.97
CA LEU A 274 -10.04 9.44 5.30
C LEU A 274 -9.47 10.65 4.54
N GLU A 275 -10.29 11.38 3.79
CA GLU A 275 -9.86 12.58 3.06
C GLU A 275 -9.41 13.67 4.02
N GLY A 276 -10.14 13.87 5.13
CA GLY A 276 -9.73 14.79 6.19
C GLY A 276 -8.35 14.43 6.76
N GLN A 277 -8.08 13.14 6.99
CA GLN A 277 -6.77 12.68 7.43
C GLN A 277 -5.67 12.92 6.40
N VAL A 278 -5.94 12.63 5.12
CA VAL A 278 -4.98 12.88 4.02
C VAL A 278 -4.61 14.37 3.96
N LEU A 279 -5.57 15.28 4.13
CA LEU A 279 -5.32 16.72 4.13
C LEU A 279 -4.50 17.16 5.34
N VAL A 280 -4.84 16.69 6.54
CA VAL A 280 -4.06 16.98 7.75
C VAL A 280 -2.63 16.47 7.61
N LEU A 281 -2.44 15.24 7.14
CA LEU A 281 -1.11 14.67 6.90
C LEU A 281 -0.34 15.46 5.84
N SER A 282 -1.02 15.93 4.78
CA SER A 282 -0.41 16.75 3.74
C SER A 282 0.07 18.09 4.29
N ALA A 283 -0.76 18.75 5.10
CA ALA A 283 -0.42 20.01 5.74
C ALA A 283 0.76 19.85 6.71
N VAL A 284 0.73 18.82 7.57
CA VAL A 284 1.84 18.52 8.50
C VAL A 284 3.12 18.21 7.73
N ALA A 285 3.06 17.38 6.68
CA ALA A 285 4.21 17.06 5.84
C ALA A 285 4.79 18.30 5.15
N LEU A 286 3.94 19.17 4.59
CA LEU A 286 4.38 20.41 3.96
C LEU A 286 5.05 21.35 4.97
N LEU A 287 4.44 21.54 6.14
CA LEU A 287 5.01 22.37 7.21
C LEU A 287 6.39 21.85 7.64
N LEU A 288 6.53 20.53 7.85
CA LEU A 288 7.81 19.91 8.20
C LEU A 288 8.85 20.02 7.08
N ALA A 289 8.43 19.93 5.82
CA ALA A 289 9.32 20.10 4.66
C ALA A 289 9.87 21.54 4.57
N LEU A 290 9.05 22.53 4.94
CA LEU A 290 9.42 23.95 4.90
C LEU A 290 10.22 24.42 6.12
N ARG A 291 10.24 23.65 7.22
CA ARG A 291 11.00 23.98 8.44
C ARG A 291 12.51 23.92 8.21
N ARG A 292 13.15 25.08 8.15
CA ARG A 292 14.61 25.21 7.90
C ARG A 292 15.48 24.61 9.00
N ASP A 293 14.98 24.61 10.24
CA ASP A 293 15.61 24.08 11.46
C ASP A 293 15.55 22.55 11.56
N ALA A 294 14.70 21.89 10.78
CA ALA A 294 14.55 20.45 10.82
C ALA A 294 15.78 19.71 10.24
N ASP A 295 16.05 18.52 10.81
CA ASP A 295 17.04 17.59 10.29
C ASP A 295 16.79 17.33 8.79
N TRP A 296 17.87 17.18 8.03
CA TRP A 296 17.80 16.98 6.58
C TRP A 296 16.91 15.79 6.21
N ARG A 297 16.99 14.67 6.93
CA ARG A 297 16.20 13.48 6.62
C ARG A 297 14.73 13.65 6.97
N LEU A 298 14.44 14.36 8.06
CA LEU A 298 13.06 14.70 8.40
C LEU A 298 12.44 15.55 7.30
N ARG A 299 13.16 16.59 6.83
CA ARG A 299 12.72 17.40 5.68
C ARG A 299 12.52 16.55 4.43
N MET A 300 13.49 15.74 4.05
CA MET A 300 13.37 14.89 2.86
C MET A 300 12.20 13.91 2.95
N SER A 301 11.99 13.28 4.11
CA SER A 301 10.86 12.39 4.35
C SER A 301 9.53 13.15 4.24
N ALA A 302 9.47 14.36 4.81
CA ALA A 302 8.31 15.22 4.75
C ALA A 302 8.04 15.72 3.31
N THR A 303 9.07 16.04 2.53
CA THR A 303 8.95 16.41 1.11
C THR A 303 8.44 15.24 0.28
N VAL A 304 8.97 14.02 0.48
CA VAL A 304 8.50 12.82 -0.22
C VAL A 304 7.05 12.52 0.14
N LEU A 305 6.69 12.61 1.43
CA LEU A 305 5.32 12.41 1.89
C LEU A 305 4.36 13.46 1.31
N ALA A 306 4.73 14.75 1.37
CA ALA A 306 3.91 15.82 0.80
C ALA A 306 3.72 15.64 -0.71
N GLY A 307 4.79 15.30 -1.44
CA GLY A 307 4.73 14.99 -2.86
C GLY A 307 3.82 13.79 -3.15
N MET A 308 3.97 12.69 -2.42
CA MET A 308 3.11 11.50 -2.52
C MET A 308 1.63 11.83 -2.28
N LEU A 309 1.32 12.54 -1.20
CA LEU A 309 -0.06 12.90 -0.89
C LEU A 309 -0.64 13.87 -1.92
N THR A 310 0.18 14.78 -2.46
CA THR A 310 -0.23 15.63 -3.58
C THR A 310 -0.52 14.79 -4.83
N LEU A 311 0.33 13.82 -5.16
CA LEU A 311 0.06 12.92 -6.29
C LEU A 311 -1.24 12.13 -6.08
N VAL A 312 -1.51 11.67 -4.85
CA VAL A 312 -2.77 10.99 -4.51
C VAL A 312 -3.96 11.94 -4.70
N ILE A 313 -3.89 13.15 -4.12
CA ILE A 313 -4.94 14.16 -4.27
C ILE A 313 -5.17 14.52 -5.74
N VAL A 314 -4.11 14.67 -6.53
CA VAL A 314 -4.19 15.18 -7.90
C VAL A 314 -4.59 14.09 -8.89
N PHE A 315 -4.01 12.89 -8.78
CA PHE A 315 -4.08 11.88 -9.84
C PHE A 315 -4.81 10.60 -9.45
N TYR A 316 -4.99 10.31 -8.16
CA TYR A 316 -5.70 9.11 -7.77
C TYR A 316 -7.18 9.25 -8.13
N ASP A 317 -7.79 8.17 -8.62
CA ASP A 317 -9.25 8.10 -8.71
C ASP A 317 -9.75 8.03 -7.27
N ALA A 318 -9.99 9.20 -6.66
CA ALA A 318 -10.71 9.29 -5.41
C ALA A 318 -12.18 9.01 -5.70
N ASP A 319 -12.48 7.78 -6.10
CA ASP A 319 -13.85 7.30 -6.09
C ASP A 319 -14.38 7.40 -4.66
N SER A 320 -15.69 7.56 -4.55
CA SER A 320 -16.37 7.62 -3.26
C SER A 320 -15.98 6.38 -2.43
N TYR A 321 -15.17 6.56 -1.39
CA TYR A 321 -14.78 5.48 -0.46
C TYR A 321 -15.99 4.83 0.26
N ARG A 322 -17.22 5.31 0.04
CA ARG A 322 -18.48 4.67 0.46
C ARG A 322 -18.64 3.22 -0.04
N GLY A 323 -17.88 2.81 -1.06
CA GLY A 323 -17.81 1.43 -1.55
C GLY A 323 -16.99 0.49 -0.65
N PHE A 324 -16.08 1.01 0.17
CA PHE A 324 -15.29 0.23 1.13
C PHE A 324 -16.11 -0.03 2.42
N ARG A 325 -17.22 -0.77 2.30
CA ARG A 325 -17.91 -1.31 3.48
C ARG A 325 -17.12 -2.53 3.98
N THR A 326 -16.16 -2.30 4.87
CA THR A 326 -15.20 -3.28 5.44
C THR A 326 -15.77 -4.32 6.38
N LEU A 327 -17.09 -4.34 6.58
CA LEU A 327 -17.73 -5.24 7.54
C LEU A 327 -19.07 -5.71 6.98
N ALA A 328 -19.05 -6.41 5.83
CA ALA A 328 -20.23 -7.14 5.38
C ALA A 328 -20.28 -8.49 6.12
N HIS A 329 -21.06 -8.54 7.19
CA HIS A 329 -21.44 -9.78 7.85
C HIS A 329 -22.25 -10.62 6.85
N SER A 330 -21.59 -11.57 6.19
CA SER A 330 -22.28 -12.54 5.37
C SER A 330 -22.88 -13.61 6.29
N ARG A 331 -24.08 -13.36 6.81
CA ARG A 331 -25.00 -14.48 7.06
C ARG A 331 -25.39 -15.02 5.69
N TYR A 332 -24.50 -15.80 5.08
CA TYR A 332 -24.80 -16.58 3.90
C TYR A 332 -25.83 -17.64 4.30
N SER A 333 -27.11 -17.31 4.12
CA SER A 333 -28.13 -18.35 3.89
C SER A 333 -27.95 -18.80 2.44
N PRO A 334 -27.67 -20.08 2.15
CA PRO A 334 -27.51 -20.58 0.78
C PRO A 334 -28.74 -20.34 -0.13
N SER A 335 -29.88 -19.97 0.45
CA SER A 335 -31.15 -19.74 -0.24
C SER A 335 -31.38 -18.30 -0.74
N SER A 336 -30.50 -17.34 -0.45
CA SER A 336 -30.68 -15.94 -0.85
C SER A 336 -29.44 -15.40 -1.55
N VAL A 337 -29.17 -15.90 -2.76
CA VAL A 337 -28.31 -15.19 -3.71
C VAL A 337 -29.22 -14.26 -4.54
N PRO A 338 -29.33 -12.95 -4.22
CA PRO A 338 -29.73 -12.02 -5.25
C PRO A 338 -28.58 -12.01 -6.25
N CYS A 339 -28.82 -12.50 -7.47
CA CYS A 339 -27.96 -12.22 -8.60
C CYS A 339 -27.73 -10.71 -8.64
N TYR A 340 -26.54 -10.26 -8.23
CA TYR A 340 -26.01 -8.94 -8.56
C TYR A 340 -25.59 -8.93 -10.03
N VAL A 341 -26.56 -9.26 -10.90
CA VAL A 341 -26.56 -8.97 -12.32
C VAL A 341 -27.70 -7.97 -12.51
N SER A 342 -27.52 -6.74 -12.05
CA SER A 342 -28.42 -5.66 -12.46
C SER A 342 -27.69 -4.34 -12.60
N ALA A 343 -27.92 -3.73 -13.76
CA ALA A 343 -27.60 -2.35 -14.15
C ALA A 343 -26.16 -2.02 -14.60
N VAL A 344 -25.59 -2.82 -15.51
CA VAL A 344 -24.89 -2.17 -16.64
C VAL A 344 -25.98 -1.70 -17.59
N LYS A 345 -26.31 -0.40 -17.56
CA LYS A 345 -27.09 0.25 -18.62
C LYS A 345 -26.36 -0.01 -19.92
N ARG A 346 -26.90 -0.89 -20.78
CA ARG A 346 -26.51 -0.96 -22.18
C ARG A 346 -26.84 0.41 -22.79
N SER A 347 -25.81 1.16 -23.16
CA SER A 347 -25.96 2.30 -24.07
C SER A 347 -26.48 1.73 -25.40
N PRO A 348 -27.59 2.24 -25.96
CA PRO A 348 -28.15 1.74 -27.20
C PRO A 348 -27.43 2.38 -28.39
N HIS A 349 -26.11 2.21 -28.49
CA HIS A 349 -25.34 2.55 -29.69
C HIS A 349 -24.11 1.67 -29.76
N TYR A 350 -24.29 0.45 -30.25
CA TYR A 350 -23.35 -0.32 -31.06
C TYR A 350 -24.15 -1.27 -31.94
#